data_AF-A0A8S1PF15-F1
#
_entry.id   AF-A0A8S1PF15-F1
#
_cell.length_a   1.000
_cell.length_b   1.000
_cell.length_c   1.000
_cell.angle_alpha   90.00
_cell.angle_beta   90.00
_cell.angle_gamma   90.00
#
_symmetry.space_group_name_H-M   'P 1'
#
loop_
_entity.id
_entity.type
_entity.pdbx_description
1 polymer ?
#
loop_
_entity_poly.entity_id
_entity_poly.type
_entity_poly.pdbx_seq_one_letter_code
_entity_poly.pdbx_strand_id
1 'polypeptide(L)'
;MLFSELSPFASSFSSIIVSEIGDKTFFITAILGMTYSMSLVFLGSYTAMVLMTLLSCFFGFLLPQILNPTYTHALACIMFFYFGQKLLREFWSTETNENDDEEQEAVLEVNKVKSKLSKQSDSKNVSNLEVLRAAIALTFLAEWGDRSQITTIALATEETFVVLVGALLGHFICTSTAVLGGKMISSKISEKYIHLCGGILFVLFGLHNIKMLL
;
A
#
# COMPACT_ATOMS: atom_id res chain seq x y z
N MET A 1 -19.50 12.52 -14.92
CA MET A 1 -20.64 11.64 -14.62
C MET A 1 -20.21 10.27 -14.10
N LEU A 2 -19.09 9.68 -14.55
CA LEU A 2 -18.66 8.36 -14.04
C LEU A 2 -18.01 8.35 -12.63
N PHE A 3 -17.51 9.49 -12.13
CA PHE A 3 -16.79 9.60 -10.85
C PHE A 3 -17.30 10.71 -9.91
N SER A 4 -18.43 11.34 -10.23
CA SER A 4 -19.07 12.33 -9.34
C SER A 4 -19.87 11.68 -8.21
N GLU A 5 -19.97 10.35 -8.19
CA GLU A 5 -20.81 9.57 -7.25
C GLU A 5 -20.02 8.57 -6.41
N LEU A 6 -18.69 8.46 -6.61
CA LEU A 6 -17.91 7.55 -5.78
C LEU A 6 -17.71 8.22 -4.42
N SER A 7 -18.34 7.67 -3.38
CA SER A 7 -18.15 8.16 -2.02
C SER A 7 -16.64 8.16 -1.66
N PRO A 8 -16.15 9.10 -0.84
CA PRO A 8 -14.75 9.11 -0.39
C PRO A 8 -14.29 7.76 0.19
N PHE A 9 -15.24 7.00 0.75
CA PHE A 9 -15.07 5.62 1.17
C PHE A 9 -14.70 4.70 0.01
N ALA A 10 -15.48 4.68 -1.07
CA ALA A 10 -15.23 3.80 -2.20
C ALA A 10 -13.96 4.19 -2.97
N SER A 11 -13.63 5.49 -3.03
CA SER A 11 -12.36 5.98 -3.62
C SER A 11 -11.15 5.46 -2.84
N SER A 12 -11.14 5.65 -1.52
CA SER A 12 -10.04 5.20 -0.64
C SER A 12 -9.96 3.68 -0.54
N PHE A 13 -11.09 2.99 -0.40
CA PHE A 13 -11.14 1.53 -0.40
C PHE A 13 -10.58 0.95 -1.70
N SER A 14 -11.06 1.42 -2.85
CA SER A 14 -10.62 0.91 -4.15
C SER A 14 -9.16 1.24 -4.43
N SER A 15 -8.69 2.43 -4.03
CA SER A 15 -7.29 2.80 -4.22
C SER A 15 -6.36 1.89 -3.43
N ILE A 16 -6.68 1.61 -2.16
CA ILE A 16 -5.87 0.70 -1.33
C ILE A 16 -5.88 -0.71 -1.91
N ILE A 17 -7.04 -1.26 -2.26
CA ILE A 17 -7.11 -2.60 -2.87
C ILE A 17 -6.24 -2.69 -4.13
N VAL A 18 -6.29 -1.67 -5.00
CA VAL A 18 -5.56 -1.68 -6.27
C VAL A 18 -4.07 -1.37 -6.09
N SER A 19 -3.68 -0.57 -5.10
CA SER A 19 -2.27 -0.24 -4.86
C SER A 19 -1.51 -1.30 -4.07
N GLU A 20 -2.20 -2.07 -3.23
CA GLU A 20 -1.57 -3.00 -2.29
C GLU A 20 -1.66 -4.46 -2.74
N ILE A 21 -2.61 -4.83 -3.61
CA ILE A 21 -2.65 -6.22 -4.07
C ILE A 21 -1.48 -6.47 -5.01
N GLY A 22 -0.65 -7.45 -4.68
CA GLY A 22 0.51 -7.82 -5.48
C GLY A 22 1.63 -6.79 -5.43
N ASP A 23 1.64 -5.93 -4.42
CA ASP A 23 2.74 -5.01 -4.18
C ASP A 23 3.87 -5.69 -3.36
N LYS A 24 5.00 -5.00 -3.24
CA LYS A 24 6.10 -5.39 -2.38
C LYS A 24 5.68 -5.76 -0.95
N THR A 25 4.81 -5.01 -0.29
CA THR A 25 4.46 -5.28 1.12
C THR A 25 3.48 -6.43 1.28
N PHE A 26 2.65 -6.68 0.27
CA PHE A 26 1.85 -7.89 0.10
C PHE A 26 2.75 -9.13 0.03
N PHE A 27 3.78 -9.11 -0.83
CA PHE A 27 4.73 -10.22 -0.93
C PHE A 27 5.54 -10.40 0.37
N ILE A 28 6.03 -9.31 0.98
CA ILE A 28 6.72 -9.35 2.28
C ILE A 28 5.84 -10.05 3.33
N THR A 29 4.58 -9.65 3.42
CA THR A 29 3.62 -10.17 4.40
C THR A 29 3.33 -11.65 4.14
N ALA A 30 3.16 -12.05 2.87
CA ALA A 30 2.94 -13.44 2.48
C ALA A 30 4.15 -14.33 2.83
N ILE A 31 5.36 -13.93 2.44
CA ILE A 31 6.60 -14.70 2.68
C ILE A 31 6.90 -14.79 4.18
N LEU A 32 6.69 -13.72 4.93
CA LEU A 32 6.89 -13.71 6.37
C LEU A 32 5.85 -14.61 7.07
N GLY A 33 4.59 -14.59 6.62
CA GLY A 33 3.50 -15.44 7.11
C GLY A 33 3.69 -16.94 6.80
N MET A 34 4.49 -17.27 5.79
CA MET A 34 4.93 -18.64 5.52
C MET A 34 6.13 -19.08 6.40
N THR A 35 6.89 -18.12 6.91
CA THR A 35 8.11 -18.40 7.69
C THR A 35 7.84 -18.45 9.19
N TYR A 36 6.94 -17.60 9.67
CA TYR A 36 6.57 -17.47 11.08
C TYR A 36 5.06 -17.63 11.27
N SER A 37 4.57 -17.52 12.50
CA SER A 37 3.14 -17.65 12.79
C SER A 37 2.30 -16.57 12.09
N MET A 38 1.34 -17.00 11.29
CA MET A 38 0.42 -16.14 10.53
C MET A 38 -0.22 -15.03 11.37
N SER A 39 -0.69 -15.34 12.59
CA SER A 39 -1.35 -14.34 13.44
C SER A 39 -0.43 -13.21 13.90
N LEU A 40 0.85 -13.50 14.17
CA LEU A 40 1.82 -12.47 14.56
C LEU A 40 2.22 -11.60 13.38
N VAL A 41 2.38 -12.21 12.20
CA VAL A 41 2.69 -11.47 10.97
C VAL A 41 1.51 -10.59 10.58
N PHE A 42 0.29 -11.14 10.61
CA PHE A 42 -0.94 -10.37 10.39
C PHE A 42 -1.04 -9.19 11.36
N LEU A 43 -0.88 -9.43 12.66
CA LEU A 43 -0.97 -8.39 13.67
C LEU A 43 0.10 -7.32 13.46
N GLY A 44 1.33 -7.72 13.15
CA GLY A 44 2.44 -6.78 12.92
C GLY A 44 2.25 -5.94 11.67
N SER A 45 1.99 -6.57 10.53
CA SER A 45 1.78 -5.88 9.26
C SER A 45 0.52 -5.01 9.28
N TYR A 46 -0.60 -5.49 9.83
CA TYR A 46 -1.81 -4.67 9.96
C TYR A 46 -1.61 -3.49 10.92
N THR A 47 -0.85 -3.66 12.00
CA THR A 47 -0.51 -2.54 12.90
C THR A 47 0.32 -1.47 12.17
N ALA A 48 1.29 -1.88 11.36
CA ALA A 48 2.06 -0.95 10.53
C ALA A 48 1.17 -0.17 9.56
N MET A 49 0.25 -0.87 8.88
CA MET A 49 -0.72 -0.25 7.97
C MET A 49 -1.62 0.75 8.69
N VAL A 50 -2.19 0.39 9.84
CA VAL A 50 -3.00 1.30 10.65
C VAL A 50 -2.21 2.56 11.03
N LEU A 51 -0.97 2.41 11.51
CA LEU A 51 -0.13 3.55 11.87
C LEU A 51 0.13 4.48 10.67
N MET A 52 0.40 3.90 9.51
CA MET A 52 0.59 4.67 8.27
C MET A 52 -0.68 5.37 7.82
N THR A 53 -1.82 4.69 7.79
CA THR A 53 -3.09 5.29 7.40
C THR A 53 -3.47 6.45 8.32
N LEU A 54 -3.25 6.30 9.63
CA LEU A 54 -3.48 7.38 10.60
C LEU A 54 -2.56 8.58 10.35
N LEU A 55 -1.28 8.33 10.07
CA LEU A 55 -0.32 9.39 9.72
C LEU A 55 -0.73 10.12 8.43
N SER A 56 -1.13 9.37 7.41
CA SER A 56 -1.61 9.90 6.13
C SER A 56 -2.87 10.75 6.29
N CYS A 57 -3.85 10.26 7.06
CA CYS A 57 -5.08 11.01 7.35
C CYS A 57 -4.79 12.27 8.16
N PHE A 58 -3.85 12.21 9.11
CA PHE A 58 -3.40 13.38 9.85
C PHE A 58 -2.81 14.45 8.93
N PHE A 59 -1.94 14.08 7.99
CA PHE A 59 -1.41 15.02 7.00
C PHE A 59 -2.48 15.53 6.03
N GLY A 60 -3.41 14.67 5.59
CA GLY A 60 -4.52 15.09 4.73
C GLY A 60 -5.44 16.13 5.39
N PHE A 61 -5.67 16.00 6.70
CA PHE A 61 -6.39 17.00 7.49
C PHE A 61 -5.57 18.29 7.72
N LEU A 62 -4.26 18.15 7.95
CA LEU A 62 -3.39 19.27 8.33
C LEU A 62 -2.95 20.15 7.14
N LEU A 63 -2.70 19.56 5.96
CA LEU A 63 -2.14 20.29 4.81
C LEU A 63 -3.02 21.45 4.33
N PRO A 64 -4.36 21.31 4.19
CA PRO A 64 -5.24 22.42 3.80
C PRO A 64 -5.33 23.54 4.86
N GLN A 65 -4.93 23.27 6.10
CA GLN A 65 -4.91 24.27 7.18
C GLN A 65 -3.61 25.09 7.18
N ILE A 66 -2.51 24.49 6.70
CA ILE A 66 -1.18 25.14 6.66
C ILE A 66 -0.92 25.81 5.30
N LEU A 67 -1.36 25.18 4.21
CA LEU A 67 -1.14 25.61 2.84
C LEU A 67 -2.42 26.18 2.23
N ASN A 68 -2.27 27.03 1.20
CA ASN A 68 -3.42 27.50 0.44
C ASN A 68 -4.12 26.30 -0.23
N PRO A 69 -5.46 26.17 -0.12
CA PRO A 69 -6.23 25.09 -0.74
C PRO A 69 -5.92 24.85 -2.24
N THR A 70 -5.62 25.91 -3.00
CA THR A 70 -5.26 25.76 -4.41
C THR A 70 -3.96 24.97 -4.60
N TYR A 71 -2.97 25.15 -3.73
CA TYR A 71 -1.71 24.40 -3.82
C TYR A 71 -1.87 22.94 -3.39
N THR A 72 -2.73 22.65 -2.40
CA THR A 72 -2.98 21.28 -1.96
C THR A 72 -3.68 20.46 -3.04
N HIS A 73 -4.69 21.03 -3.70
CA HIS A 73 -5.33 20.38 -4.85
C HIS A 73 -4.39 20.23 -6.04
N ALA A 74 -3.56 21.24 -6.34
CA ALA A 74 -2.55 21.16 -7.40
C ALA A 74 -1.55 20.04 -7.15
N LEU A 75 -1.05 19.91 -5.91
CA LEU A 75 -0.11 18.87 -5.52
C LEU A 75 -0.74 17.47 -5.65
N ALA A 76 -1.96 17.29 -5.15
CA ALA A 76 -2.71 16.03 -5.28
C ALA A 76 -2.89 15.64 -6.75
N CYS A 77 -3.28 16.60 -7.60
CA CYS A 77 -3.43 16.40 -9.03
C CYS A 77 -2.12 15.92 -9.69
N ILE A 78 -1.00 16.58 -9.40
CA ILE A 78 0.32 16.20 -9.93
C ILE A 78 0.69 14.78 -9.50
N MET A 79 0.47 14.43 -8.22
CA MET A 79 0.78 13.10 -7.69
C MET A 79 -0.08 12.01 -8.34
N PHE A 80 -1.36 12.24 -8.53
CA PHE A 80 -2.25 11.28 -9.20
C PHE A 80 -1.81 11.02 -10.65
N PHE A 81 -1.44 12.05 -11.41
CA PHE A 81 -0.90 11.84 -12.75
C PHE A 81 0.48 11.16 -12.75
N TYR A 82 1.36 11.51 -11.81
CA TYR A 82 2.66 10.88 -11.67
C TYR A 82 2.53 9.37 -11.45
N PHE A 83 1.71 8.97 -10.47
CA PHE A 83 1.49 7.55 -10.18
C PHE A 83 0.71 6.83 -11.28
N GLY A 84 -0.30 7.49 -11.86
CA GLY A 84 -1.01 6.96 -13.02
C GLY A 84 -0.08 6.66 -14.19
N GLN A 85 0.81 7.59 -14.53
CA GLN A 85 1.80 7.41 -15.59
C GLN A 85 2.85 6.36 -15.23
N LYS A 86 3.32 6.32 -13.97
CA LYS A 86 4.28 5.32 -13.48
C LYS A 86 3.72 3.91 -13.64
N LEU A 87 2.51 3.65 -13.13
CA LEU A 87 1.84 2.35 -13.21
C LEU A 87 1.57 1.93 -14.66
N LEU A 88 1.12 2.86 -15.51
CA LEU A 88 0.92 2.56 -16.93
C LEU A 88 2.25 2.22 -17.63
N ARG A 89 3.35 2.90 -17.30
CA ARG A 89 4.69 2.57 -17.82
C ARG A 89 5.13 1.18 -17.36
N GLU A 90 4.91 0.84 -16.11
CA GLU A 90 5.18 -0.49 -15.55
C GLU A 90 4.36 -1.55 -16.28
N PHE A 91 3.07 -1.32 -16.54
CA PHE A 91 2.23 -2.21 -17.35
C PHE A 91 2.81 -2.54 -18.73
N TRP A 92 3.32 -1.53 -19.46
CA TRP A 92 3.97 -1.76 -20.76
C TRP A 92 5.32 -2.47 -20.62
N SER A 93 6.04 -2.29 -19.51
CA SER A 93 7.31 -2.96 -19.24
C SER A 93 7.13 -4.42 -18.82
N THR A 94 6.00 -4.77 -18.19
CA THR A 94 5.67 -6.15 -17.77
C THR A 94 5.50 -7.11 -18.96
N GLU A 95 5.39 -6.62 -20.21
CA GLU A 95 5.43 -7.51 -21.39
C GLU A 95 6.83 -8.07 -21.71
N THR A 96 7.89 -7.50 -21.12
CA THR A 96 9.28 -7.85 -21.45
C THR A 96 10.06 -8.54 -20.32
N ASN A 97 9.61 -8.45 -19.07
CA ASN A 97 10.24 -9.10 -17.91
C ASN A 97 9.20 -9.94 -17.15
N GLU A 98 9.52 -11.21 -16.90
CA GLU A 98 8.66 -12.13 -16.14
C GLU A 98 8.52 -11.65 -14.69
N ASN A 99 7.30 -11.21 -14.31
CA ASN A 99 6.56 -11.23 -13.04
C ASN A 99 7.26 -11.34 -11.65
N ASP A 100 8.55 -11.05 -11.52
CA ASP A 100 9.29 -11.42 -10.32
C ASP A 100 10.00 -10.25 -9.63
N ASP A 101 9.96 -9.02 -10.13
CA ASP A 101 10.79 -7.94 -9.58
C ASP A 101 10.37 -7.57 -8.14
N GLU A 102 9.08 -7.35 -7.89
CA GLU A 102 8.58 -7.01 -6.53
C GLU A 102 8.62 -8.23 -5.59
N GLU A 103 8.29 -9.43 -6.09
CA GLU A 103 8.39 -10.67 -5.30
C GLU A 103 9.86 -10.97 -4.93
N GLN A 104 10.81 -10.86 -5.86
CA GLN A 104 12.24 -11.09 -5.59
C GLN A 104 12.80 -10.06 -4.60
N GLU A 105 12.43 -8.79 -4.73
CA GLU A 105 12.81 -7.77 -3.75
C GLU A 105 12.28 -8.09 -2.35
N ALA A 106 11.01 -8.49 -2.25
CA ALA A 106 10.39 -8.91 -0.99
C ALA A 106 11.11 -10.13 -0.40
N VAL A 107 11.45 -11.14 -1.22
CA VAL A 107 12.23 -12.31 -0.81
C VAL A 107 13.59 -11.90 -0.25
N LEU A 108 14.30 -10.97 -0.91
CA LEU A 108 15.59 -10.47 -0.45
C LEU A 108 15.48 -9.75 0.90
N GLU A 109 14.48 -8.90 1.09
CA GLU A 109 14.27 -8.17 2.34
C GLU A 109 13.88 -9.09 3.50
N VAL A 110 12.96 -10.03 3.28
CA VAL A 110 12.58 -11.02 4.29
C VAL A 110 13.76 -11.91 4.67
N ASN A 111 14.58 -12.33 3.69
CA ASN A 111 15.79 -13.12 3.97
C ASN A 111 16.83 -12.34 4.79
N LYS A 112 17.02 -11.04 4.51
CA LYS A 112 17.88 -10.17 5.32
C LYS A 112 17.37 -10.13 6.76
N VAL A 113 16.08 -9.91 6.98
CA VAL A 113 15.47 -9.89 8.32
C VAL A 113 15.60 -11.23 9.03
N LYS A 114 15.30 -12.34 8.34
CA LYS A 114 15.45 -13.71 8.88
C LYS A 114 16.87 -13.98 9.35
N SER A 115 17.87 -13.60 8.55
CA SER A 115 19.29 -13.78 8.91
C SER A 115 19.71 -12.93 10.12
N LYS A 116 19.14 -11.73 10.29
CA LYS A 116 19.38 -10.87 11.46
C LYS A 116 18.76 -11.48 12.71
N LEU A 117 17.51 -11.93 12.62
CA LEU A 117 16.80 -12.59 13.72
C LEU A 117 17.52 -13.86 14.19
N SER A 118 18.04 -14.68 13.26
CA SER A 118 18.80 -15.88 13.62
C SER A 118 20.17 -15.60 14.25
N LYS A 119 20.79 -14.44 13.96
CA LYS A 119 22.08 -14.04 14.57
C LYS A 119 21.90 -13.39 15.94
N GLN A 120 20.77 -12.72 16.15
CA GLN A 120 20.47 -11.99 17.38
C GLN A 120 19.85 -12.88 18.45
N SER A 121 19.17 -13.97 18.06
CA SER A 121 18.64 -14.93 19.01
C SER A 121 19.73 -15.90 19.47
N ASP A 122 20.29 -15.69 20.66
CA ASP A 122 21.19 -16.63 21.36
C ASP A 122 20.50 -17.98 21.69
N SER A 123 19.18 -18.06 21.50
CA SER A 123 18.35 -19.25 21.66
C SER A 123 17.99 -19.86 20.31
N LYS A 124 17.88 -21.20 20.24
CA LYS A 124 17.44 -21.95 19.04
C LYS A 124 16.06 -21.54 18.51
N ASN A 125 15.28 -20.76 19.26
CA ASN A 125 13.96 -20.26 18.85
C ASN A 125 13.94 -18.72 18.82
N VAL A 126 13.51 -18.15 17.70
CA VAL A 126 13.19 -16.71 17.58
C VAL A 126 11.96 -16.41 18.43
N SER A 127 11.97 -15.33 19.19
CA SER A 127 10.85 -14.97 20.05
C SER A 127 9.67 -14.37 19.26
N ASN A 128 8.44 -14.58 19.74
CA ASN A 128 7.24 -14.02 19.14
C ASN A 128 7.30 -12.48 19.02
N LEU A 129 7.92 -11.81 19.99
CA LEU A 129 8.07 -10.36 20.00
C LEU A 129 9.02 -9.86 18.91
N GLU A 130 10.09 -10.61 18.63
CA GLU A 130 11.03 -10.29 17.56
C GLU A 130 10.38 -10.42 16.18
N VAL A 131 9.59 -11.47 15.97
CA VAL A 131 8.79 -11.65 14.74
C VAL A 131 7.80 -10.49 14.57
N LEU A 132 7.08 -10.14 15.65
CA LEU A 132 6.11 -9.04 15.62
C LEU A 132 6.79 -7.70 15.28
N ARG A 133 7.91 -7.37 15.95
CA ARG A 133 8.67 -6.14 15.68
C ARG A 133 9.23 -6.11 14.27
N ALA A 134 9.70 -7.26 13.77
CA ALA A 134 10.21 -7.38 12.42
C ALA A 134 9.10 -7.16 11.38
N ALA A 135 7.92 -7.76 11.56
CA ALA A 135 6.76 -7.54 10.69
C ALA A 135 6.34 -6.07 10.66
N ILE A 136 6.20 -5.43 11.84
CA ILE A 136 5.85 -4.01 11.95
C ILE A 136 6.90 -3.16 11.22
N ALA A 137 8.18 -3.32 11.56
CA ALA A 137 9.22 -2.47 11.01
C ALA A 137 9.39 -2.66 9.50
N LEU A 138 9.33 -3.89 9.01
CA LEU A 138 9.53 -4.18 7.60
C LEU A 138 8.37 -3.67 6.76
N THR A 139 7.12 -3.94 7.17
CA THR A 139 5.94 -3.43 6.47
C THR A 139 5.89 -1.90 6.53
N PHE A 140 6.14 -1.29 7.68
CA PHE A 140 6.12 0.17 7.83
C PHE A 140 7.19 0.86 6.96
N LEU A 141 8.42 0.33 6.94
CA LEU A 141 9.49 0.95 6.15
C LEU A 141 9.27 0.76 4.64
N ALA A 142 8.66 -0.35 4.23
CA ALA A 142 8.37 -0.60 2.83
C ALA A 142 7.22 0.29 2.30
N GLU A 143 6.23 0.60 3.15
CA GLU A 143 5.12 1.53 2.83
C GLU A 143 5.47 3.02 2.95
N TRP A 144 6.64 3.36 3.51
CA TRP A 144 6.95 4.75 3.80
C TRP A 144 7.11 5.58 2.53
N GLY A 145 6.16 6.49 2.31
CA GLY A 145 6.10 7.35 1.14
C GLY A 145 5.53 6.68 -0.11
N ASP A 146 4.87 5.52 0.01
CA ASP A 146 4.31 4.83 -1.16
C ASP A 146 3.03 5.50 -1.71
N ARG A 147 2.64 5.06 -2.91
CA ARG A 147 1.40 5.32 -3.65
C ARG A 147 0.18 5.37 -2.75
N SER A 148 -0.01 4.35 -1.91
CA SER A 148 -1.16 4.21 -1.03
C SER A 148 -1.24 5.35 0.01
N GLN A 149 -0.10 5.70 0.62
CA GLN A 149 0.03 6.79 1.58
C GLN A 149 -0.27 8.15 0.95
N ILE A 150 0.33 8.47 -0.20
CA ILE A 150 0.11 9.75 -0.87
C ILE A 150 -1.34 9.90 -1.34
N THR A 151 -1.93 8.80 -1.84
CA THR A 151 -3.35 8.77 -2.23
C THR A 151 -4.26 9.02 -1.03
N THR A 152 -3.97 8.38 0.09
CA THR A 152 -4.72 8.57 1.34
C THR A 152 -4.64 10.02 1.82
N ILE A 153 -3.45 10.63 1.79
CA ILE A 153 -3.28 12.06 2.13
C ILE A 153 -4.16 12.94 1.24
N ALA A 154 -4.12 12.71 -0.08
CA ALA A 154 -4.88 13.50 -1.04
C ALA A 154 -6.40 13.36 -0.83
N LEU A 155 -6.90 12.14 -0.67
CA LEU A 155 -8.33 11.88 -0.46
C LEU A 155 -8.83 12.38 0.91
N ALA A 156 -7.98 12.31 1.94
CA ALA A 156 -8.33 12.73 3.29
C ALA A 156 -8.52 14.26 3.44
N THR A 157 -8.16 15.06 2.42
CA THR A 157 -8.41 16.51 2.39
C THR A 157 -9.89 16.86 2.30
N GLU A 158 -10.72 15.97 1.74
CA GLU A 158 -12.16 16.17 1.62
C GLU A 158 -12.90 15.66 2.87
N GLU A 159 -12.78 14.35 3.16
CA GLU A 159 -13.54 13.67 4.22
C GLU A 159 -12.67 12.66 4.97
N THR A 160 -11.83 13.15 5.88
CA THR A 160 -10.79 12.39 6.57
C THR A 160 -11.31 11.11 7.24
N PHE A 161 -12.44 11.18 7.96
CA PHE A 161 -12.95 10.03 8.71
C PHE A 161 -13.45 8.91 7.79
N VAL A 162 -14.16 9.28 6.72
CA VAL A 162 -14.72 8.32 5.75
C VAL A 162 -13.58 7.63 4.98
N VAL A 163 -12.56 8.40 4.61
CA VAL A 163 -11.34 7.90 3.96
C VAL A 163 -10.56 6.95 4.87
N LEU A 164 -10.40 7.30 6.15
CA LEU A 164 -9.74 6.43 7.14
C LEU A 164 -10.41 5.06 7.22
N VAL A 165 -11.74 5.02 7.32
CA VAL A 165 -12.49 3.76 7.41
C VAL A 165 -12.36 2.93 6.13
N GLY A 166 -12.46 3.57 4.95
CA GLY A 166 -12.28 2.90 3.66
C GLY A 166 -10.87 2.30 3.51
N ALA A 167 -9.84 3.08 3.84
CA ALA A 167 -8.46 2.64 3.74
C ALA A 167 -8.13 1.51 4.73
N LEU A 168 -8.55 1.61 6.00
CA LEU A 168 -8.32 0.58 7.00
C LEU A 168 -9.00 -0.75 6.64
N LEU A 169 -10.18 -0.70 6.03
CA LEU A 169 -10.86 -1.90 5.54
C LEU A 169 -10.12 -2.50 4.34
N GLY A 170 -9.63 -1.67 3.42
CA GLY A 170 -8.79 -2.11 2.30
C GLY A 170 -7.54 -2.83 2.79
N HIS A 171 -6.75 -2.20 3.67
CA HIS A 171 -5.53 -2.81 4.21
C HIS A 171 -5.83 -4.09 4.99
N PHE A 172 -6.95 -4.15 5.72
CA PHE A 172 -7.35 -5.37 6.41
C PHE A 172 -7.55 -6.53 5.43
N ILE A 173 -8.24 -6.29 4.31
CA ILE A 173 -8.48 -7.29 3.27
C ILE A 173 -7.16 -7.69 2.58
N CYS A 174 -6.33 -6.73 2.18
CA CYS A 174 -5.03 -7.00 1.56
C CYS A 174 -4.12 -7.80 2.49
N THR A 175 -3.96 -7.37 3.74
CA THR A 175 -3.13 -8.07 4.74
C THR A 175 -3.65 -9.47 5.02
N SER A 176 -4.97 -9.63 5.17
CA SER A 176 -5.58 -10.95 5.39
C SER A 176 -5.32 -11.87 4.19
N THR A 177 -5.48 -11.35 2.98
CA THR A 177 -5.27 -12.11 1.74
C THR A 177 -3.80 -12.48 1.58
N ALA A 178 -2.85 -11.61 1.91
CA ALA A 178 -1.42 -11.91 1.87
C ALA A 178 -1.05 -13.04 2.85
N VAL A 179 -1.47 -12.92 4.12
CA VAL A 179 -1.15 -13.91 5.16
C VAL A 179 -1.81 -15.26 4.90
N LEU A 180 -3.09 -15.27 4.50
CA LEU A 180 -3.82 -16.51 4.19
C LEU A 180 -3.41 -17.10 2.84
N GLY A 181 -3.06 -16.24 1.89
CA GLY A 181 -2.84 -16.62 0.50
C GLY A 181 -1.51 -17.30 0.23
N GLY A 182 -0.46 -16.98 1.02
CA GLY A 182 0.84 -17.63 0.98
C GLY A 182 1.33 -17.99 -0.44
N LYS A 183 1.98 -19.16 -0.58
CA LYS A 183 2.56 -19.63 -1.85
C LYS A 183 1.55 -19.84 -3.00
N MET A 184 0.25 -19.91 -2.71
CA MET A 184 -0.79 -20.23 -3.70
C MET A 184 -1.35 -19.00 -4.43
N ILE A 185 -1.30 -17.83 -3.80
CA ILE A 185 -1.84 -16.58 -4.36
C ILE A 185 -0.74 -15.73 -5.01
N SER A 186 0.48 -15.72 -4.45
CA SER A 186 1.65 -15.01 -5.01
C SER A 186 1.85 -15.30 -6.51
N SER A 187 1.86 -16.59 -6.89
CA SER A 187 2.14 -17.03 -8.27
C SER A 187 1.01 -16.84 -9.28
N LYS A 188 -0.16 -16.34 -8.85
CA LYS A 188 -1.34 -16.16 -9.72
C LYS A 188 -1.78 -14.71 -9.85
N ILE A 189 -1.21 -13.82 -9.06
CA ILE A 189 -1.48 -12.39 -9.18
C ILE A 189 -0.69 -11.88 -10.38
N SER A 190 -1.39 -11.39 -11.39
CA SER A 190 -0.75 -10.80 -12.56
C SER A 190 -0.55 -9.31 -12.31
N GLU A 191 0.69 -8.93 -11.98
CA GLU A 191 1.12 -7.54 -11.80
C GLU A 191 0.69 -6.65 -12.97
N LYS A 192 0.71 -7.19 -14.20
CA LYS A 192 0.23 -6.51 -15.40
C LYS A 192 -1.19 -5.92 -15.22
N TYR A 193 -2.14 -6.70 -14.73
CA TYR A 193 -3.50 -6.20 -14.56
C TYR A 193 -3.62 -5.21 -13.39
N ILE A 194 -2.82 -5.39 -12.33
CA ILE A 194 -2.74 -4.44 -11.21
C ILE A 194 -2.24 -3.08 -11.70
N HIS A 195 -1.11 -3.07 -12.43
CA HIS A 195 -0.52 -1.87 -13.02
C HIS A 195 -1.48 -1.17 -13.99
N LEU A 196 -2.20 -1.94 -14.82
CA LEU A 196 -3.20 -1.38 -15.74
C LEU A 196 -4.37 -0.74 -14.97
N CYS A 197 -4.99 -1.48 -14.06
CA CYS A 197 -6.14 -1.01 -13.29
C CYS A 197 -5.78 0.18 -12.41
N GLY A 198 -4.64 0.12 -11.72
CA GLY A 198 -4.11 1.22 -10.91
C GLY A 198 -3.77 2.44 -11.75
N GLY A 199 -3.05 2.25 -12.87
CA GLY A 199 -2.72 3.33 -13.79
C GLY A 199 -3.95 4.08 -14.28
N ILE A 200 -4.99 3.35 -14.71
CA ILE A 200 -6.27 3.92 -15.12
C ILE A 200 -6.95 4.64 -13.94
N LEU A 201 -7.03 4.01 -12.77
CA LEU A 201 -7.67 4.57 -11.57
C LEU A 201 -7.04 5.92 -11.18
N PHE A 202 -5.71 5.98 -11.10
CA PHE A 202 -4.98 7.17 -10.71
C PHE A 202 -5.09 8.30 -11.74
N VAL A 203 -5.08 7.99 -13.05
CA VAL A 203 -5.35 9.00 -14.09
C VAL A 203 -6.76 9.57 -13.95
N LEU A 204 -7.75 8.73 -13.63
CA LEU A 204 -9.14 9.18 -13.44
C LEU A 204 -9.29 10.06 -12.18
N PHE A 205 -8.58 9.75 -11.09
CA PHE A 205 -8.50 10.63 -9.93
C PHE A 205 -7.83 11.97 -10.24
N GLY A 206 -6.76 11.98 -11.03
CA GLY A 206 -6.11 13.21 -11.49
C GLY A 206 -7.07 14.08 -12.32
N LEU A 207 -7.74 13.49 -13.31
CA LEU A 207 -8.74 14.19 -14.13
C LEU A 207 -9.93 14.72 -13.32
N HIS A 208 -10.34 14.00 -12.27
CA HIS A 208 -11.38 14.46 -11.36
C HIS A 208 -10.91 15.69 -10.56
N ASN A 209 -9.71 15.63 -9.99
CA ASN A 209 -9.14 16.71 -9.19
C ASN A 209 -8.87 17.99 -10.00
N ILE A 210 -8.55 17.89 -11.30
CA ILE A 210 -8.41 19.07 -12.18
C ILE A 210 -9.66 19.96 -12.14
N LYS A 211 -10.85 19.37 -12.05
CA LYS A 211 -12.11 20.14 -12.04
C LYS A 211 -12.30 20.98 -10.78
N MET A 212 -11.61 20.65 -9.69
CA MET A 212 -11.63 21.46 -8.47
C MET A 212 -10.63 22.63 -8.50
N LEU A 213 -9.69 22.61 -9.46
CA LEU A 213 -8.69 23.67 -9.67
C LEU A 213 -9.13 24.79 -10.61
N LEU A 214 -10.16 24.54 -11.44
CA LEU A 214 -10.71 25.46 -12.44
C LEU A 214 -11.99 26.11 -11.93
#